data_AF-A0A399IUV0-F1
#
_entry.id   AF-A0A399IUV0-F1
#
_cell.length_a   1.000
_cell.length_b   1.000
_cell.length_c   1.000
_cell.angle_alpha   90.00
_cell.angle_beta   90.00
_cell.angle_gamma   90.00
#
_symmetry.space_group_name_H-M   'P 1'
#
loop_
_entity.id
_entity.type
_entity.pdbx_description
1 polymer ?
#
loop_
_entity_poly.entity_id
_entity_poly.type
_entity_poly.pdbx_seq_one_letter_code
_entity_poly.pdbx_strand_id
1 'polypeptide(L)' 'MLLIFIKRIIHVTVSIGIVCAIIKDDTIGVEKIISEADKLLYCAKNHGRNKVFSCEL' A
#
# COMPACT_ATOMS: atom_id res chain seq x y z
N MET A 1 43.22 -16.68 -10.48
CA MET A 1 42.30 -15.52 -10.48
C MET A 1 41.17 -15.85 -9.52
N LEU A 2 41.11 -15.19 -8.36
CA LEU A 2 40.11 -15.45 -7.33
C LEU A 2 38.90 -14.52 -7.57
N LEU A 3 37.71 -15.09 -7.75
CA LEU A 3 36.47 -14.33 -7.97
C LEU A 3 35.76 -14.16 -6.62
N ILE A 4 35.68 -12.93 -6.12
CA ILE A 4 35.03 -12.60 -4.85
C ILE A 4 33.62 -12.09 -5.15
N PHE A 5 32.59 -12.83 -4.73
CA PHE A 5 31.20 -12.39 -4.80
C PHE A 5 30.84 -11.59 -3.55
N ILE A 6 30.62 -10.28 -3.70
CA ILE A 6 30.17 -9.41 -2.61
C ILE A 6 28.63 -9.47 -2.55
N LYS A 7 28.10 -10.07 -1.49
CA LYS A 7 26.66 -10.03 -1.19
C LYS A 7 26.29 -8.61 -0.76
N ARG A 8 25.40 -7.95 -1.51
CA ARG A 8 24.83 -6.65 -1.13
C ARG A 8 23.44 -6.84 -0.55
N ILE A 9 23.15 -6.15 0.54
CA ILE A 9 21.83 -6.12 1.19
C ILE A 9 21.19 -4.77 0.86
N ILE A 10 19.94 -4.80 0.40
CA ILE A 10 19.15 -3.59 0.14
C ILE A 10 17.96 -3.61 1.10
N HIS A 11 17.84 -2.59 1.93
CA HIS A 11 16.69 -2.41 2.80
C HIS A 11 15.58 -1.69 2.03
N VAL A 12 14.42 -2.32 1.94
CA VAL A 12 13.25 -1.80 1.21
C VAL A 12 12.07 -1.69 2.17
N THR A 13 11.32 -0.61 2.04
CA THR A 13 10.07 -0.38 2.78
C THR A 13 8.90 -0.26 1.82
N VAL A 14 7.69 -0.54 2.29
CA VAL A 14 6.46 -0.37 1.52
C VAL A 14 5.54 0.65 2.18
N SER A 15 4.67 1.28 1.40
CA SER A 15 3.57 2.11 1.89
C SER A 15 2.28 1.40 1.53
N ILE A 16 1.29 1.41 2.42
CA ILE A 16 0.07 0.59 2.27
C ILE A 16 -1.16 1.44 2.56
N GLY A 17 -2.14 1.41 1.66
CA GLY A 17 -3.50 1.90 1.88
C GLY A 17 -4.45 0.71 2.02
N ILE A 18 -5.30 0.72 3.05
CA ILE A 18 -6.22 -0.39 3.37
C ILE A 18 -7.65 0.15 3.41
N VAL A 19 -8.55 -0.48 2.67
CA VAL A 19 -9.99 -0.23 2.77
C VAL A 19 -10.68 -1.51 3.22
N CYS A 20 -11.47 -1.40 4.27
CA CYS A 20 -12.44 -2.42 4.65
C CYS A 20 -13.83 -1.94 4.23
N ALA A 21 -14.57 -2.73 3.48
CA ALA A 21 -15.92 -2.37 3.05
C ALA A 21 -16.89 -3.49 3.43
N ILE A 22 -18.06 -3.12 3.97
CA ILE A 22 -19.16 -4.05 4.19
C ILE A 22 -20.18 -3.84 3.07
N ILE A 23 -20.15 -4.73 2.08
CA ILE A 23 -21.08 -4.67 0.95
C ILE A 23 -22.43 -5.23 1.40
N LYS A 24 -23.36 -4.35 1.77
CA LYS A 24 -24.75 -4.72 2.08
C LYS A 24 -25.64 -4.76 0.84
N ASP A 25 -25.32 -3.95 -0.18
CA ASP A 25 -26.03 -3.82 -1.45
C ASP A 25 -25.03 -3.50 -2.58
N ASP A 26 -25.46 -3.56 -3.85
CA ASP A 26 -24.66 -3.23 -5.06
C ASP A 26 -24.27 -1.73 -5.19
N THR A 27 -24.41 -0.94 -4.13
CA THR A 27 -24.15 0.51 -4.14
C THR A 27 -22.66 0.87 -4.09
N ILE A 28 -21.80 -0.03 -3.60
CA ILE A 28 -20.36 0.17 -3.55
C ILE A 28 -19.70 -0.70 -4.62
N GLY A 29 -19.42 -0.09 -5.77
CA GLY A 29 -18.64 -0.71 -6.82
C GLY A 29 -17.18 -0.95 -6.39
N VAL A 30 -16.58 -2.02 -6.90
CA VAL A 30 -15.16 -2.37 -6.68
C VAL A 30 -14.23 -1.21 -7.02
N GLU A 31 -14.55 -0.43 -8.05
CA GLU A 31 -13.80 0.77 -8.46
C GLU A 31 -13.67 1.79 -7.34
N LYS A 32 -14.73 1.99 -6.54
CA LYS A 32 -14.71 2.91 -5.40
C LYS A 32 -13.77 2.40 -4.31
N ILE A 33 -13.80 1.10 -4.01
CA ILE A 33 -12.91 0.47 -3.00
C ILE A 33 -11.45 0.64 -3.42
N ILE A 34 -11.13 0.39 -4.69
CA ILE A 34 -9.77 0.56 -5.23
C ILE A 34 -9.35 2.03 -5.18
N SER A 35 -10.24 2.95 -5.60
CA SER A 35 -9.97 4.39 -5.59
C SER A 35 -9.64 4.89 -4.18
N GLU A 36 -10.40 4.45 -3.18
CA GLU A 36 -10.17 4.83 -1.78
C GLU A 36 -8.88 4.21 -1.21
N ALA A 37 -8.58 2.95 -1.57
CA ALA A 37 -7.32 2.32 -1.19
C ALA A 37 -6.10 3.04 -1.80
N ASP A 38 -6.20 3.49 -3.05
CA ASP A 38 -5.14 4.26 -3.70
C ASP A 38 -4.96 5.65 -3.07
N LYS A 39 -6.05 6.33 -2.69
CA LYS A 39 -5.97 7.60 -1.93
C LYS A 39 -5.25 7.40 -0.59
N LEU A 40 -5.54 6.33 0.14
CA LEU A 40 -4.85 6.01 1.39
C LEU A 40 -3.38 5.67 1.17
N LEU A 41 -3.06 4.94 0.10
CA LEU A 41 -1.67 4.69 -0.31
C LEU A 41 -0.93 5.98 -0.65
N TYR A 42 -1.61 6.91 -1.34
CA TYR A 42 -1.09 8.22 -1.66
C TYR A 42 -0.83 9.05 -0.40
N CYS A 43 -1.75 9.02 0.57
CA CYS A 43 -1.53 9.58 1.91
C CYS A 43 -0.28 8.97 2.56
N ALA A 44 -0.13 7.65 2.57
CA ALA A 44 1.04 6.99 3.14
C ALA A 44 2.36 7.47 2.49
N LYS A 45 2.37 7.62 1.16
CA LYS A 45 3.53 8.15 0.42
C LYS A 45 3.85 9.60 0.80
N ASN A 46 2.83 10.46 0.88
CA ASN A 46 3.00 11.88 1.18
C ASN A 46 3.32 12.17 2.65
N HIS A 47 3.00 11.24 3.56
CA HIS A 47 3.40 11.33 4.96
C HIS A 47 4.76 10.69 5.24
N GLY A 48 5.62 10.53 4.23
CA GLY A 48 6.99 10.04 4.41
C GLY A 48 7.20 8.54 4.13
N ARG A 49 6.26 7.87 3.44
CA ARG A 49 6.31 6.43 3.11
C ARG A 49 6.39 5.57 4.37
N ASN A 50 6.71 4.27 4.21
CA ASN A 50 6.86 3.29 5.29
C ASN A 50 5.75 3.36 6.37
N LYS A 51 4.52 3.56 5.91
CA LYS A 51 3.34 3.84 6.74
C LYS A 51 2.13 3.14 6.17
N VAL A 52 1.16 2.94 7.05
CA VAL A 52 -0.13 2.32 6.75
C VAL A 52 -1.21 3.33 7.08
N PHE A 53 -2.16 3.49 6.17
CA PHE A 53 -3.39 4.25 6.38
C PHE A 53 -4.57 3.35 6.07
N SER A 54 -5.64 3.41 6.88
CA SER A 54 -6.81 2.55 6.76
C SER A 54 -8.12 3.31 6.95
N CYS A 55 -9.18 2.89 6.28
CA CYS A 55 -10.55 3.34 6.55
C CYS A 55 -11.58 2.22 6.39
N GLU A 56 -12.77 2.49 6.91
CA GLU A 56 -13.98 1.67 6.73
C GLU A 56 -14.95 2.39 5.78
N LEU A 57 -15.59 1.62 4.90
CA LEU A 57 -16.51 2.06 3.85
C LEU A 57 -17.86 1.35 3.91
#